data_AF-A0A6G2S0B6-F1
#
_entry.id   AF-A0A6G2S0B6-F1
#
_cell.length_a   1.000
_cell.length_b   1.000
_cell.length_c   1.000
_cell.angle_alpha   90.00
_cell.angle_beta   90.00
_cell.angle_gamma   90.00
#
_symmetry.space_group_name_H-M   'P 1'
#
loop_
_entity.id
_entity.type
_entity.pdbx_description
1 polymer ?
#
loop_
_entity_poly.entity_id
_entity_poly.type
_entity_poly.pdbx_seq_one_letter_code
_entity_poly.pdbx_strand_id
1 'polypeptide(L)'
;MSTKSAPFDELDRKIVAALIENGRASFAEIGSAIGLSPTAVKRRVDRLRDNDVITGFSATVRPAALGWLTEAYVEVYCDSAAPPRRLAEVVRNHPEIAAAMTVTGGADALLHVRATDVGHFEEVLERIRTEPFIRKTISYMVLSHLLPDSPEAGARRPSDPAEPSGPTDARSAGRATDRTAERTSQRTTGRATDRAAVPAARARVRPQPPSGAANQR
;
A
#
# COMPACT_ATOMS: atom_id res chain seq x y z
N MET A 1 4.94 -45.32 -21.07
CA MET A 1 6.35 -45.32 -20.64
C MET A 1 6.83 -43.87 -20.60
N SER A 2 7.21 -43.44 -19.39
CA SER A 2 7.92 -42.23 -18.96
C SER A 2 7.67 -40.89 -19.67
N THR A 3 6.74 -40.10 -19.14
CA THR A 3 6.82 -38.64 -19.17
C THR A 3 8.02 -38.19 -18.32
N LYS A 4 9.19 -38.08 -18.96
CA LYS A 4 10.38 -37.46 -18.37
C LYS A 4 10.18 -35.94 -18.37
N SER A 5 9.41 -35.44 -17.42
CA SER A 5 9.40 -34.04 -17.00
C SER A 5 8.56 -33.91 -15.73
N ALA A 6 9.14 -33.37 -14.66
CA ALA A 6 8.36 -32.45 -13.84
C ALA A 6 9.31 -31.40 -13.21
N PRO A 7 9.82 -30.46 -14.02
CA PRO A 7 10.12 -29.13 -13.51
C PRO A 7 8.86 -28.62 -12.81
N PHE A 8 8.97 -28.26 -11.54
CA PHE A 8 7.93 -27.62 -10.73
C PHE A 8 6.56 -28.34 -10.76
N ASP A 9 6.36 -29.31 -9.85
CA ASP A 9 5.15 -30.13 -9.80
C ASP A 9 3.98 -29.47 -9.02
N GLU A 10 2.82 -30.13 -8.99
CA GLU A 10 1.61 -29.60 -8.35
C GLU A 10 1.75 -29.46 -6.83
N LEU A 11 2.56 -30.33 -6.19
CA LEU A 11 2.84 -30.19 -4.75
C LEU A 11 3.76 -29.00 -4.49
N ASP A 12 4.73 -28.75 -5.38
CA ASP A 12 5.60 -27.58 -5.32
C ASP A 12 4.78 -26.28 -5.48
N ARG A 13 3.79 -26.24 -6.37
CA ARG A 13 2.85 -25.10 -6.49
C ARG A 13 2.10 -24.83 -5.19
N LYS A 14 1.57 -25.87 -4.54
CA LYS A 14 0.85 -25.72 -3.27
C LYS A 14 1.76 -25.25 -2.13
N ILE A 15 3.00 -25.75 -2.08
CA ILE A 15 4.01 -25.28 -1.12
C ILE A 15 4.31 -23.81 -1.35
N VAL A 16 4.58 -23.40 -2.59
CA VAL A 16 4.88 -22.00 -2.93
C VAL A 16 3.67 -21.10 -2.62
N ALA A 17 2.45 -21.52 -2.96
CA ALA A 17 1.25 -20.76 -2.63
C ALA A 17 1.10 -20.55 -1.12
N ALA A 18 1.34 -21.59 -0.31
CA ALA A 18 1.30 -21.48 1.15
C ALA A 18 2.37 -20.53 1.69
N LEU A 19 3.58 -20.53 1.11
CA LEU A 19 4.68 -19.63 1.50
C LEU A 19 4.47 -18.18 1.02
N ILE A 20 3.83 -17.96 -0.13
CA ILE A 20 3.43 -16.62 -0.61
C ILE A 20 2.38 -16.03 0.33
N GLU A 21 1.43 -16.86 0.78
CA GLU A 21 0.39 -16.44 1.71
C GLU A 21 0.96 -16.17 3.11
N ASN A 22 1.79 -17.09 3.62
CA ASN A 22 2.45 -16.94 4.91
C ASN A 22 3.89 -17.47 4.85
N GLY A 23 4.84 -16.56 4.62
CA GLY A 23 6.27 -16.89 4.57
C GLY A 23 6.85 -17.41 5.90
N ARG A 24 6.10 -17.30 7.02
CA ARG A 24 6.48 -17.83 8.34
C ARG A 24 5.83 -19.17 8.66
N ALA A 25 5.00 -19.72 7.78
CA ALA A 25 4.36 -21.01 7.99
C ALA A 25 5.42 -22.10 8.19
N SER A 26 5.25 -22.89 9.24
CA SER A 26 6.10 -24.04 9.52
C SER A 26 5.88 -25.14 8.49
N PHE A 27 6.91 -25.95 8.24
CA PHE A 27 6.78 -27.10 7.35
C PHE A 27 5.74 -28.14 7.83
N ALA A 28 5.43 -28.16 9.13
CA ALA A 28 4.38 -28.99 9.69
C ALA A 28 2.97 -28.49 9.32
N GLU A 29 2.74 -27.18 9.40
CA GLU A 29 1.47 -26.56 8.98
C GLU A 29 1.25 -26.76 7.48
N ILE A 30 2.27 -26.47 6.66
CA ILE A 30 2.21 -26.66 5.21
C ILE A 30 1.96 -28.13 4.87
N GLY A 31 2.71 -29.05 5.50
CA GLY A 31 2.58 -30.49 5.28
C GLY A 31 1.19 -31.02 5.62
N SER A 32 0.62 -30.56 6.74
CA SER A 32 -0.74 -30.93 7.16
C SER A 32 -1.80 -30.47 6.15
N ALA A 33 -1.63 -29.28 5.56
CA ALA A 33 -2.58 -28.76 4.57
C ALA A 33 -2.55 -29.52 3.22
N ILE A 34 -1.41 -30.13 2.86
CA ILE A 34 -1.20 -30.74 1.53
C ILE A 34 -0.94 -32.25 1.54
N GLY A 35 -1.00 -32.90 2.71
CA GLY A 35 -0.81 -34.33 2.86
C GLY A 35 0.64 -34.80 2.76
N LEU A 36 1.60 -33.98 3.19
CA LEU A 36 3.03 -34.32 3.22
C LEU A 36 3.59 -34.31 4.65
N SER A 37 4.60 -35.13 4.89
CA SER A 37 5.36 -35.03 6.14
C SER A 37 6.18 -33.72 6.17
N PRO A 38 6.48 -33.15 7.34
CA PRO A 38 7.29 -31.94 7.45
C PRO A 38 8.65 -32.07 6.75
N THR A 39 9.29 -33.24 6.86
CA THR A 39 10.57 -33.55 6.21
C THR A 39 10.45 -33.55 4.68
N ALA A 40 9.32 -34.05 4.14
CA ALA A 40 9.08 -34.04 2.69
C ALA A 40 8.87 -32.62 2.16
N VAL A 41 8.15 -31.77 2.91
CA VAL A 41 8.00 -30.33 2.59
C VAL A 41 9.36 -29.64 2.61
N LYS A 42 10.15 -29.83 3.68
CA LYS A 42 11.49 -29.26 3.79
C LYS A 42 12.36 -29.60 2.58
N ARG A 43 12.43 -30.89 2.21
CA ARG A 43 13.23 -31.34 1.05
C ARG A 43 12.79 -30.68 -0.26
N ARG A 44 11.50 -30.44 -0.44
CA ARG A 44 10.96 -29.74 -1.62
C ARG A 44 11.30 -28.26 -1.60
N VAL A 45 11.13 -27.58 -0.47
CA VAL A 45 11.52 -26.17 -0.30
C VAL A 45 13.01 -25.97 -0.56
N ASP A 46 13.86 -26.81 0.03
CA ASP A 46 15.32 -26.76 -0.17
C ASP A 46 15.65 -26.89 -1.66
N ARG A 47 15.08 -27.89 -2.36
CA ARG A 47 15.24 -28.04 -3.81
C ARG A 47 14.73 -26.84 -4.61
N LEU A 48 13.61 -26.24 -4.23
CA LEU A 48 13.07 -25.06 -4.91
C LEU A 48 13.96 -23.83 -4.74
N ARG A 49 14.65 -23.72 -3.61
CA ARG A 49 15.67 -22.69 -3.36
C ARG A 49 16.94 -22.97 -4.16
N ASP A 50 17.42 -24.21 -4.14
CA ASP A 50 18.62 -24.63 -4.89
C ASP A 50 18.48 -24.43 -6.41
N ASN A 51 17.24 -24.46 -6.92
CA ASN A 51 16.93 -24.25 -8.33
C ASN A 51 16.46 -22.82 -8.65
N ASP A 52 16.64 -21.84 -7.74
CA ASP A 52 16.23 -20.44 -7.90
C ASP A 52 14.72 -20.22 -8.19
N VAL A 53 13.87 -21.22 -7.89
CA VAL A 53 12.40 -21.05 -7.97
C VAL A 53 11.90 -20.22 -6.79
N ILE A 54 12.45 -20.46 -5.60
CA ILE A 54 12.30 -19.59 -4.43
C ILE A 54 13.58 -18.79 -4.29
N THR A 55 13.54 -17.52 -4.71
CA THR A 55 14.71 -16.62 -4.72
C THR A 55 15.02 -16.00 -3.37
N GLY A 56 14.06 -16.03 -2.42
CA GLY A 56 14.26 -15.49 -1.09
C GLY A 56 12.98 -15.41 -0.28
N PHE A 57 13.12 -14.93 0.95
CA PHE A 57 12.01 -14.60 1.85
C PHE A 57 12.20 -13.16 2.32
N SER A 58 11.16 -12.35 2.21
CA SER A 58 11.20 -10.92 2.56
C SER A 58 10.01 -10.56 3.44
N ALA A 59 10.18 -9.52 4.26
CA ALA A 59 9.07 -8.91 4.98
C ALA A 59 8.50 -7.74 4.16
N THR A 60 7.18 -7.72 3.96
CA THR A 60 6.49 -6.57 3.41
C THR A 60 6.22 -5.57 4.53
N VAL A 61 6.68 -4.34 4.36
CA VAL A 61 6.52 -3.25 5.33
C VAL A 61 5.84 -2.07 4.65
N ARG A 62 4.94 -1.40 5.37
CA ARG A 62 4.28 -0.19 4.89
C ARG A 62 5.31 0.91 4.60
N PRO A 63 5.40 1.45 3.37
CA PRO A 63 6.33 2.53 3.03
C PRO A 63 6.26 3.71 3.99
N ALA A 64 5.05 4.13 4.37
CA ALA A 64 4.83 5.22 5.32
C ALA A 64 5.44 4.96 6.71
N ALA A 65 5.52 3.69 7.16
CA ALA A 65 6.16 3.37 8.44
C ALA A 65 7.69 3.50 8.38
N LEU A 66 8.27 3.47 7.17
CA LEU A 66 9.68 3.74 6.90
C LEU A 66 9.95 5.22 6.57
N GLY A 67 8.93 6.08 6.65
CA GLY A 67 9.03 7.50 6.32
C GLY A 67 8.83 7.83 4.84
N TRP A 68 8.52 6.85 3.98
CA TRP A 68 8.22 7.09 2.58
C TRP A 68 6.75 7.48 2.40
N LEU A 69 6.46 8.79 2.34
CA LEU A 69 5.10 9.32 2.25
C LEU A 69 4.72 9.77 0.83
N THR A 70 5.70 9.86 -0.06
CA THR A 70 5.52 10.22 -1.47
C THR A 70 5.98 9.08 -2.37
N GLU A 71 5.20 8.78 -3.39
CA GLU A 71 5.46 7.69 -4.32
C GLU A 71 5.15 8.16 -5.74
N ALA A 72 6.00 7.80 -6.68
CA ALA A 72 5.83 8.19 -8.08
C ALA A 72 6.41 7.16 -9.04
N TYR A 73 5.84 7.13 -10.24
CA TYR A 73 6.44 6.48 -11.39
C TYR A 73 7.09 7.53 -12.28
N VAL A 74 8.30 7.26 -12.75
CA VAL A 74 9.07 8.19 -13.57
C VAL A 74 9.49 7.52 -14.86
N GLU A 75 8.96 7.99 -15.97
CA GLU A 75 9.47 7.66 -17.29
C GLU A 75 10.78 8.40 -17.54
N VAL A 76 11.77 7.69 -18.04
CA VAL A 76 13.09 8.21 -18.36
C VAL A 76 13.32 8.03 -19.85
N TYR A 77 13.72 9.12 -20.50
CA TYR A 77 14.09 9.16 -21.90
C TYR A 77 15.55 9.55 -22.00
N CYS A 78 16.32 8.74 -22.70
CA CYS A 78 17.74 8.89 -22.88
C CYS A 78 18.07 9.40 -24.28
N ASP A 79 19.23 10.03 -24.41
CA ASP A 79 19.83 10.23 -25.73
C ASP A 79 20.35 8.90 -26.30
N SER A 80 20.49 8.84 -27.63
CA SER A 80 20.62 7.60 -28.39
C SER A 80 21.62 6.61 -27.78
N ALA A 81 21.08 5.46 -27.35
CA ALA A 81 21.79 4.30 -26.84
C ALA A 81 22.44 4.45 -25.45
N ALA A 82 21.76 5.03 -24.46
CA ALA A 82 22.11 4.74 -23.07
C ALA A 82 21.97 3.21 -22.83
N PRO A 83 23.08 2.46 -22.63
CA PRO A 83 22.97 1.03 -22.45
C PRO A 83 22.23 0.77 -21.13
N PRO A 84 21.38 -0.27 -21.04
CA PRO A 84 20.73 -0.67 -19.79
C PRO A 84 21.69 -0.76 -18.59
N ARG A 85 22.97 -1.05 -18.85
CA ARG A 85 24.04 -1.06 -17.84
C ARG A 85 24.23 0.29 -17.15
N ARG A 86 24.21 1.42 -17.88
CA ARG A 86 24.35 2.76 -17.28
C ARG A 86 23.13 3.13 -16.45
N LEU A 87 21.93 2.84 -16.95
CA LEU A 87 20.70 3.03 -16.17
C LEU A 87 20.74 2.20 -14.88
N ALA A 88 21.23 0.96 -14.93
CA ALA A 88 21.39 0.14 -13.73
C ALA A 88 22.43 0.71 -12.74
N GLU A 89 23.49 1.37 -13.22
CA GLU A 89 24.45 2.07 -12.36
C GLU A 89 23.81 3.27 -11.66
N VAL A 90 23.06 4.09 -12.39
CA VAL A 90 22.30 5.21 -11.82
C VAL A 90 21.33 4.70 -10.75
N VAL A 91 20.53 3.68 -11.08
CA VAL A 91 19.54 3.13 -10.14
C VAL A 91 20.17 2.63 -8.84
N ARG A 92 21.33 1.96 -8.91
CA ARG A 92 22.02 1.46 -7.71
C ARG A 92 22.51 2.57 -6.78
N ASN A 93 22.72 3.78 -7.29
CA ASN A 93 23.17 4.92 -6.51
C ASN A 93 22.01 5.69 -5.83
N HIS A 94 20.76 5.30 -6.07
CA HIS A 94 19.58 5.98 -5.55
C HIS A 94 18.71 5.02 -4.72
N PRO A 95 18.83 5.03 -3.37
CA PRO A 95 18.03 4.17 -2.50
C PRO A 95 16.51 4.47 -2.58
N GLU A 96 16.13 5.62 -3.11
CA GLU A 96 14.74 6.02 -3.32
C GLU A 96 14.07 5.24 -4.46
N ILE A 97 14.85 4.62 -5.35
CA ILE A 97 14.34 3.82 -6.47
C ILE A 97 14.04 2.40 -5.98
N ALA A 98 12.76 2.12 -5.75
CA ALA A 98 12.25 0.83 -5.28
C ALA A 98 12.22 -0.25 -6.39
N ALA A 99 12.03 0.17 -7.63
CA ALA A 99 12.12 -0.69 -8.81
C ALA A 99 12.51 0.12 -10.06
N ALA A 100 13.15 -0.54 -11.02
CA ALA A 100 13.48 0.06 -12.31
C ALA A 100 13.41 -0.99 -13.41
N MET A 101 12.80 -0.62 -14.53
CA MET A 101 12.58 -1.52 -15.65
C MET A 101 12.90 -0.80 -16.96
N THR A 102 13.63 -1.45 -17.85
CA THR A 102 13.60 -1.06 -19.27
C THR A 102 12.26 -1.46 -19.84
N VAL A 103 11.62 -0.56 -20.57
CA VAL A 103 10.26 -0.79 -21.09
C VAL A 103 10.25 -0.72 -22.60
N THR A 104 9.30 -1.42 -23.22
CA THR A 104 8.95 -1.16 -24.60
C THR A 104 8.07 0.09 -24.65
N GLY A 105 8.18 0.88 -25.72
CA GLY A 105 7.42 2.12 -25.88
C GLY A 105 8.31 3.32 -26.14
N GLY A 106 7.81 4.52 -25.84
CA GLY A 106 8.54 5.76 -26.07
C GLY A 106 9.63 6.05 -25.04
N ALA A 107 9.45 5.59 -23.80
CA ALA A 107 10.43 5.75 -22.73
C ALA A 107 11.46 4.61 -22.76
N ASP A 108 12.69 4.89 -22.35
CA ASP A 108 13.76 3.90 -22.27
C ASP A 108 13.72 3.12 -20.95
N ALA A 109 13.24 3.77 -19.88
CA ALA A 109 13.02 3.14 -18.59
C ALA A 109 11.84 3.73 -17.82
N LEU A 110 11.29 2.90 -16.91
CA LEU A 110 10.32 3.28 -15.91
C LEU A 110 10.91 3.03 -14.52
N LEU A 111 10.94 4.08 -13.70
CA LEU A 111 11.41 4.03 -12.33
C LEU A 111 10.23 4.10 -11.38
N HIS A 112 10.24 3.29 -10.33
CA HIS A 112 9.34 3.39 -9.20
C HIS A 112 10.11 4.04 -8.05
N VAL A 113 9.72 5.26 -7.70
CA VAL A 113 10.43 6.11 -6.75
C VAL A 113 9.59 6.31 -5.50
N ARG A 114 10.21 6.18 -4.33
CA ARG A 114 9.63 6.47 -3.02
C ARG A 114 10.47 7.54 -2.33
N ALA A 115 9.81 8.58 -1.85
CA ALA A 115 10.42 9.74 -1.20
C ALA A 115 9.68 10.08 0.09
N THR A 116 10.32 10.87 0.95
CA THR A 116 9.76 11.26 2.26
C THR A 116 8.63 12.28 2.11
N ASP A 117 8.74 13.13 1.10
CA ASP A 117 7.79 14.18 0.73
C ASP A 117 8.06 14.60 -0.72
N VAL A 118 7.31 15.60 -1.19
CA VAL A 118 7.42 16.12 -2.57
C VAL A 118 8.75 16.85 -2.81
N GLY A 119 9.29 17.54 -1.80
CA GLY A 119 10.57 18.24 -1.93
C GLY A 119 11.72 17.25 -2.10
N HIS A 120 11.77 16.21 -1.27
CA HIS A 120 12.73 15.14 -1.43
C HIS A 120 12.58 14.42 -2.79
N PHE A 121 11.35 14.23 -3.28
CA PHE A 121 11.14 13.67 -4.62
C PHE A 121 11.73 14.55 -5.73
N GLU A 122 11.57 15.88 -5.63
CA GLU A 122 12.18 16.83 -6.56
C GLU A 122 13.70 16.73 -6.54
N GLU A 123 14.33 16.69 -5.37
CA GLU A 123 15.78 16.49 -5.24
C GLU A 123 16.25 15.18 -5.89
N VAL A 124 15.50 14.08 -5.71
CA VAL A 124 15.81 12.79 -6.37
C VAL A 124 15.74 12.93 -7.89
N LEU A 125 14.70 13.58 -8.42
CA LEU A 125 14.56 13.81 -9.85
C LEU A 125 15.70 14.69 -10.41
N GLU A 126 16.13 15.71 -9.69
CA GLU A 126 17.27 16.55 -10.08
C GLU A 126 18.57 15.75 -10.12
N ARG A 127 18.82 14.90 -9.12
CA ARG A 127 19.98 13.98 -9.12
C ARG A 127 19.96 13.07 -10.34
N ILE A 128 18.81 12.47 -10.65
CA ILE A 128 18.66 11.61 -11.84
C ILE A 128 18.90 12.42 -13.12
N ARG A 129 18.31 13.61 -13.25
CA ARG A 129 18.46 14.47 -14.45
C ARG A 129 19.86 15.02 -14.66
N THR A 130 20.73 14.97 -13.64
CA THR A 130 22.13 15.39 -13.77
C THR A 130 22.93 14.41 -14.63
N GLU A 131 22.44 13.19 -14.83
CA GLU A 131 23.07 12.20 -15.70
C GLU A 131 23.08 12.66 -17.17
N PRO A 132 24.26 12.80 -17.80
CA PRO A 132 24.38 13.47 -19.11
C PRO A 132 23.60 12.82 -20.25
N PHE A 133 23.25 11.54 -20.11
CA PHE A 133 22.53 10.79 -21.13
C PHE A 133 21.01 10.82 -20.91
N ILE A 134 20.52 11.39 -19.81
CA ILE A 134 19.09 11.52 -19.52
C ILE A 134 18.59 12.84 -20.11
N ARG A 135 17.79 12.72 -21.16
CA ARG A 135 17.26 13.87 -21.92
C ARG A 135 16.01 14.46 -21.28
N LYS A 136 15.13 13.59 -20.80
CA LYS A 136 13.79 13.98 -20.33
C LYS A 136 13.29 12.98 -19.31
N THR A 137 12.54 13.49 -18.33
CA THR A 137 11.71 12.65 -17.45
C THR A 137 10.26 13.11 -17.45
N ILE A 138 9.34 12.17 -17.30
CA ILE A 138 7.91 12.43 -17.06
C ILE A 138 7.52 11.70 -15.79
N SER A 139 6.88 12.40 -14.85
CA SER A 139 6.60 11.85 -13.52
C SER A 139 5.09 11.78 -13.26
N TYR A 140 4.66 10.68 -12.65
CA TYR A 140 3.30 10.39 -12.27
C TYR A 140 3.26 10.10 -10.78
N MET A 141 2.72 11.03 -9.99
CA MET A 141 2.56 10.81 -8.56
C MET A 141 1.43 9.82 -8.30
N VAL A 142 1.69 8.85 -7.42
CA VAL A 142 0.67 7.91 -6.95
C VAL A 142 -0.23 8.65 -5.96
N LEU A 143 -1.52 8.70 -6.27
CA LEU A 143 -2.53 9.31 -5.39
C LEU A 143 -3.17 8.26 -4.46
N SER A 144 -3.44 7.08 -5.01
CA SER A 144 -4.03 5.96 -4.28
C SER A 144 -3.66 4.64 -4.93
N HIS A 145 -3.54 3.61 -4.09
CA HIS A 145 -3.43 2.22 -4.52
C HIS A 145 -4.84 1.62 -4.60
N LEU A 146 -5.23 1.13 -5.78
CA LEU A 146 -6.54 0.47 -5.97
C LEU A 146 -6.58 -0.93 -5.34
N LEU A 147 -5.42 -1.54 -5.12
CA LEU A 147 -5.25 -2.79 -4.40
C LEU A 147 -4.44 -2.50 -3.12
N PRO A 148 -5.09 -2.08 -2.02
CA PRO A 148 -4.38 -1.63 -0.82
C PRO A 148 -3.58 -2.75 -0.15
N ASP A 149 -3.96 -4.01 -0.36
CA ASP A 149 -3.32 -5.20 0.22
C ASP A 149 -2.23 -5.80 -0.69
N SER A 150 -1.82 -5.07 -1.74
CA SER A 150 -0.74 -5.54 -2.61
C SER A 150 0.63 -5.34 -1.94
N PRO A 151 1.64 -6.17 -2.28
CA PRO A 151 3.01 -5.95 -1.83
C PRO A 151 3.54 -4.55 -2.14
N GLU A 152 3.14 -3.97 -3.28
CA GLU A 152 3.54 -2.64 -3.74
C GLU A 152 2.95 -1.53 -2.86
N ALA A 153 1.69 -1.65 -2.43
CA ALA A 153 1.05 -0.73 -1.48
C ALA A 153 1.59 -0.87 -0.04
N GLY A 154 2.31 -1.96 0.23
CA GLY A 154 2.97 -2.21 1.51
C GLY A 154 2.05 -2.71 2.62
N ALA A 155 0.93 -3.35 2.28
CA ALA A 155 0.00 -3.89 3.27
C ALA A 155 -0.35 -5.37 3.09
N ARG A 156 -0.89 -5.90 4.19
CA ARG A 156 -1.16 -7.28 4.58
C ARG A 156 -2.23 -7.92 3.70
N ARG A 157 -2.01 -9.12 3.16
CA ARG A 157 -3.14 -9.99 2.80
C ARG A 157 -3.80 -10.52 4.08
N PRO A 158 -5.13 -10.40 4.24
CA PRO A 158 -5.80 -10.92 5.41
C PRO A 158 -5.82 -12.45 5.36
N SER A 159 -5.00 -13.09 6.20
CA SER A 159 -5.20 -14.48 6.62
C SER A 159 -5.77 -14.59 8.04
N ASP A 160 -6.23 -13.49 8.65
CA ASP A 160 -7.06 -13.55 9.85
C ASP A 160 -8.53 -13.48 9.41
N PRO A 161 -9.35 -14.52 9.65
CA PRO A 161 -10.79 -14.32 9.73
C PRO A 161 -11.00 -13.25 10.80
N ALA A 162 -11.78 -12.21 10.47
CA ALA A 162 -12.20 -11.20 11.42
C ALA A 162 -12.51 -11.87 12.77
N GLU A 163 -11.74 -11.54 13.81
CA GLU A 163 -12.14 -11.90 15.16
C GLU A 163 -13.56 -11.35 15.34
N PRO A 164 -14.52 -12.18 15.77
CA PRO A 164 -15.85 -11.69 16.06
C PRO A 164 -15.67 -10.67 17.18
N SER A 165 -15.99 -9.41 16.87
CA SER A 165 -16.17 -8.35 17.86
C SER A 165 -17.00 -8.93 19.01
N GLY A 166 -16.33 -9.15 20.14
CA GLY A 166 -16.91 -9.70 21.35
C GLY A 166 -18.08 -8.84 21.86
N PRO A 167 -18.90 -9.40 22.74
CA PRO A 167 -20.26 -8.95 22.98
C PRO A 167 -20.29 -7.52 23.52
N THR A 168 -21.13 -6.69 22.91
CA THR A 168 -21.63 -5.45 23.52
C THR A 168 -22.16 -5.81 24.91
N ASP A 169 -21.48 -5.30 25.94
CA ASP A 169 -21.88 -5.42 27.34
C ASP A 169 -23.31 -4.90 27.53
N ALA A 170 -24.27 -5.82 27.44
CA ALA A 170 -25.56 -5.69 28.05
C ALA A 170 -25.50 -6.41 29.40
N ARG A 171 -25.06 -5.70 30.46
CA ARG A 171 -25.53 -5.82 31.86
C ARG A 171 -24.52 -5.23 32.86
N SER A 172 -24.86 -4.07 33.40
CA SER A 172 -24.71 -3.76 34.83
C SER A 172 -25.99 -3.01 35.24
N ALA A 173 -27.01 -3.73 35.71
CA ALA A 173 -27.21 -4.04 37.12
C ALA A 173 -27.62 -2.80 37.94
N GLY A 174 -28.91 -2.74 38.27
CA GLY A 174 -29.50 -1.78 39.19
C GLY A 174 -30.90 -2.25 39.58
N ARG A 175 -30.97 -3.39 40.27
CA ARG A 175 -32.20 -3.93 40.88
C ARG A 175 -32.36 -3.23 42.25
N ALA A 176 -33.40 -2.42 42.41
CA ALA A 176 -33.88 -1.98 43.71
C ALA A 176 -35.42 -2.03 43.71
N THR A 177 -35.93 -2.49 44.83
CA THR A 177 -37.25 -3.03 45.10
C THR A 177 -38.34 -1.96 45.26
N ASP A 178 -39.51 -2.30 44.74
CA ASP A 178 -40.85 -2.22 45.35
C ASP A 178 -41.16 -1.07 46.34
N ARG A 179 -42.10 -0.21 45.95
CA ARG A 179 -43.08 0.42 46.86
C ARG A 179 -44.22 1.09 46.09
N THR A 180 -45.38 0.47 46.22
CA THR A 180 -46.73 0.99 46.02
C THR A 180 -46.98 2.26 46.83
N ALA A 181 -47.59 3.30 46.22
CA ALA A 181 -48.71 4.08 46.76
C ALA A 181 -48.95 5.39 45.97
N GLU A 182 -50.18 5.51 45.45
CA GLU A 182 -51.06 6.69 45.45
C GLU A 182 -50.46 8.11 45.47
N ARG A 183 -50.83 8.94 44.48
CA ARG A 183 -51.85 10.00 44.66
C ARG A 183 -51.96 10.96 43.46
N THR A 184 -53.21 11.13 43.04
CA THR A 184 -53.85 12.27 42.39
C THR A 184 -53.29 13.65 42.76
N SER A 185 -52.97 14.49 41.75
CA SER A 185 -53.51 15.86 41.67
C SER A 185 -53.19 16.58 40.36
N GLN A 186 -54.24 17.28 39.92
CA GLN A 186 -54.35 18.17 38.78
C GLN A 186 -53.68 19.55 39.03
N ARG A 187 -53.57 20.33 37.93
CA ARG A 187 -53.49 21.81 37.77
C ARG A 187 -52.17 22.29 37.15
N THR A 188 -52.16 22.75 35.89
CA THR A 188 -52.42 24.15 35.40
C THR A 188 -51.58 25.17 36.19
N THR A 189 -50.66 25.96 35.62
CA THR A 189 -50.80 27.00 34.59
C THR A 189 -49.42 27.58 34.19
N GLY A 190 -49.35 28.34 33.07
CA GLY A 190 -48.34 29.39 32.82
C GLY A 190 -47.30 29.02 31.74
N ARG A 191 -47.50 29.33 30.46
CA ARG A 191 -47.45 30.63 29.76
C ARG A 191 -46.05 31.28 29.74
N ALA A 192 -45.46 31.22 28.54
CA ALA A 192 -44.63 32.22 27.86
C ALA A 192 -43.30 32.62 28.53
N THR A 193 -42.23 33.03 27.85
CA THR A 193 -42.11 33.89 26.67
C THR A 193 -40.70 33.77 26.06
N ASP A 194 -40.64 34.05 24.77
CA ASP A 194 -39.62 34.84 24.05
C ASP A 194 -38.20 34.34 23.77
N ARG A 195 -37.88 34.46 22.47
CA ARG A 195 -36.69 35.09 21.85
C ARG A 195 -35.31 34.49 22.12
N ALA A 196 -34.38 34.41 21.16
CA ALA A 196 -34.31 34.92 19.79
C ALA A 196 -33.10 34.28 19.05
N ALA A 197 -33.15 34.36 17.72
CA ALA A 197 -32.02 34.67 16.81
C ALA A 197 -30.86 33.66 16.61
N VAL A 198 -31.02 32.72 15.67
CA VAL A 198 -30.54 32.69 14.25
C VAL A 198 -29.71 33.94 13.79
N PRO A 199 -28.77 33.93 12.79
CA PRO A 199 -27.86 32.90 12.22
C PRO A 199 -26.44 33.41 11.77
N ALA A 200 -25.68 32.48 11.16
CA ALA A 200 -24.83 32.61 9.95
C ALA A 200 -23.62 33.55 9.89
N ALA A 201 -22.49 33.00 9.41
CA ALA A 201 -21.65 33.67 8.42
C ALA A 201 -20.92 32.65 7.52
N ARG A 202 -21.42 32.52 6.28
CA ARG A 202 -20.63 32.07 5.12
C ARG A 202 -19.70 33.21 4.71
N ALA A 203 -18.48 32.90 4.31
CA ALA A 203 -17.71 33.75 3.40
C ALA A 203 -17.20 32.89 2.24
N ARG A 204 -17.86 33.04 1.09
CA ARG A 204 -17.28 32.75 -0.23
C ARG A 204 -16.55 33.99 -0.68
N VAL A 205 -15.30 33.86 -1.12
CA VAL A 205 -14.66 34.86 -1.98
C VAL A 205 -14.01 34.13 -3.16
N ARG A 206 -14.44 34.51 -4.35
CA ARG A 206 -13.85 34.26 -5.67
C ARG A 206 -14.30 35.46 -6.54
N PRO A 207 -13.69 35.74 -7.69
CA PRO A 207 -12.29 36.05 -8.01
C PRO A 207 -12.18 37.44 -8.69
N GLN A 208 -10.98 37.93 -9.04
CA GLN A 208 -10.65 38.48 -10.39
C GLN A 208 -9.19 38.99 -10.53
N PRO A 209 -8.63 39.03 -11.77
CA PRO A 209 -7.28 39.51 -12.15
C PRO A 209 -7.29 41.00 -12.59
N PRO A 210 -6.14 41.62 -12.96
CA PRO A 210 -5.78 41.78 -14.39
C PRO A 210 -4.23 41.85 -14.66
N SER A 211 -3.70 41.40 -15.81
CA SER A 211 -3.39 42.10 -17.09
C SER A 211 -2.01 42.77 -17.21
N GLY A 212 -1.35 42.55 -18.37
CA GLY A 212 -0.21 43.32 -18.92
C GLY A 212 0.95 42.41 -19.38
N ALA A 213 1.00 41.88 -20.61
CA ALA A 213 1.22 42.48 -21.94
C ALA A 213 2.68 42.89 -22.26
N ALA A 214 3.21 42.23 -23.31
CA ALA A 214 4.20 42.67 -24.31
C ALA A 214 5.66 42.97 -23.91
N ASN A 215 6.63 42.25 -24.51
CA ASN A 215 7.43 42.80 -25.63
C ASN A 215 8.36 41.78 -26.34
N GLN A 216 8.25 41.74 -27.67
CA GLN A 216 9.28 41.69 -28.73
C GLN A 216 10.54 40.79 -28.59
N ARG A 217 10.69 39.81 -29.50
CA ARG A 217 11.51 39.89 -30.73
C ARG A 217 11.25 38.71 -31.67
#